data_AF-A0A0N8R6I8-F1
#
_entry.id   AF-A0A0N8R6I8-F1
#
_cell.length_a   1.000
_cell.length_b   1.000
_cell.length_c   1.000
_cell.angle_alpha   90.00
_cell.angle_beta   90.00
_cell.angle_gamma   90.00
#
_symmetry.space_group_name_H-M   'P 1'
#
loop_
_entity.id
_entity.type
_entity.pdbx_description
1 polymer ?
#
loop_
_entity_poly.entity_id
_entity_poly.type
_entity_poly.pdbx_seq_one_letter_code
_entity_poly.pdbx_strand_id
1 'polypeptide(L)' 'LVRIEFERQPDDSVQLISRGGHTGTLITNARRVNISSHDWDNRPYDPLDSLVLNRWAFSKAGWVLRDDE' A
#
# COMPACT_ATOMS: atom_id res chain seq x y z
N LEU A 1 5.30 6.44 11.37
CA LEU A 1 5.57 5.81 10.05
C LEU A 1 4.72 4.56 9.90
N VAL A 2 3.90 4.49 8.86
CA VAL A 2 3.15 3.28 8.44
C VAL A 2 3.87 2.71 7.22
N ARG A 3 3.89 1.38 7.06
CA ARG A 3 4.37 0.70 5.84
C ARG A 3 3.20 -0.04 5.21
N ILE A 4 3.18 -0.09 3.87
CA ILE A 4 2.22 -0.93 3.14
C ILE A 4 2.97 -2.15 2.60
N GLU A 5 2.46 -3.33 2.95
CA GLU A 5 2.82 -4.58 2.31
C GLU A 5 1.75 -4.94 1.28
N PHE A 6 2.13 -5.77 0.31
CA PHE A 6 1.22 -6.28 -0.70
C PHE A 6 1.33 -7.80 -0.79
N GLU A 7 0.19 -8.47 -0.97
CA GLU A 7 0.11 -9.92 -1.13
C GLU A 7 -0.77 -10.25 -2.34
N ARG A 8 -0.24 -11.04 -3.27
CA ARG A 8 -1.02 -11.51 -4.43
C ARG A 8 -1.93 -12.64 -4.01
N GLN A 9 -3.20 -12.50 -4.33
CA GLN A 9 -4.25 -13.45 -3.98
C GLN A 9 -4.44 -14.50 -5.09
N PRO A 10 -5.07 -15.65 -4.78
CA PRO A 10 -5.31 -16.71 -5.77
C PRO A 10 -6.21 -16.29 -6.95
N ASP A 11 -7.02 -15.24 -6.77
CA ASP A 11 -7.90 -14.65 -7.78
C ASP A 11 -7.22 -13.56 -8.62
N ASP A 12 -5.89 -13.49 -8.57
CA ASP A 12 -5.03 -12.50 -9.25
C ASP A 12 -5.13 -11.07 -8.69
N SER A 13 -6.01 -10.83 -7.70
CA SER A 13 -6.05 -9.55 -7.00
C SER A 13 -4.82 -9.34 -6.11
N VAL A 14 -4.56 -8.09 -5.74
CA VAL A 14 -3.48 -7.73 -4.82
C VAL A 14 -4.08 -7.09 -3.58
N GLN A 15 -3.82 -7.69 -2.43
CA GLN A 15 -4.24 -7.14 -1.15
C GLN A 15 -3.15 -6.22 -0.60
N LEU A 16 -3.52 -4.97 -0.28
CA LEU A 16 -2.69 -4.02 0.43
C LEU A 16 -2.94 -4.14 1.94
N ILE A 17 -1.86 -4.28 2.71
CA ILE A 17 -1.89 -4.50 4.15
C ILE A 17 -1.07 -3.41 4.84
N SER A 18 -1.69 -2.63 5.71
CA SER A 18 -0.97 -1.61 6.47
C SER A 18 -0.37 -2.17 7.75
N ARG A 19 0.90 -1.84 8.00
CA ARG A 19 1.66 -2.24 9.18
C ARG A 19 2.34 -1.06 9.86
N GLY A 20 2.55 -1.18 11.17
CA GLY A 20 3.37 -0.23 11.92
C GLY A 20 4.79 -0.20 11.35
N GLY A 21 5.27 0.97 10.93
CA GLY A 21 6.53 1.08 10.19
C GLY A 21 7.79 0.80 11.01
N HIS A 22 7.69 0.88 12.34
CA HIS A 22 8.79 0.55 13.28
C HIS A 22 8.67 -0.88 13.84
N THR A 23 7.45 -1.33 14.12
CA THR A 23 7.23 -2.62 14.80
C THR A 23 6.89 -3.77 13.84
N GLY A 24 6.56 -3.48 12.58
CA GLY A 24 6.06 -4.47 11.63
C GLY A 24 4.74 -5.13 12.06
N THR A 25 4.11 -4.61 13.12
CA THR A 25 2.87 -5.15 13.66
C THR A 25 1.75 -4.83 12.69
N LEU A 26 0.91 -5.82 12.40
CA LEU A 26 -0.35 -5.59 11.72
C LEU A 26 -1.11 -4.53 12.50
N ILE A 27 -1.50 -3.45 11.84
CA ILE A 27 -2.40 -2.50 12.48
C ILE A 27 -3.77 -3.20 12.43
N THR A 28 -4.22 -3.73 13.57
CA THR A 28 -5.40 -4.62 13.66
C THR A 28 -6.68 -3.96 13.15
N ASN A 29 -6.74 -2.62 13.16
CA ASN A 29 -7.82 -1.81 12.60
C ASN A 29 -7.47 -1.17 11.24
N ALA A 30 -6.32 -1.48 10.66
CA ALA A 30 -6.02 -1.01 9.31
C ALA A 30 -6.83 -1.80 8.30
N ARG A 31 -7.59 -1.04 7.52
CA ARG A 31 -8.38 -1.54 6.41
C ARG A 31 -7.46 -2.26 5.42
N ARG A 32 -7.70 -3.56 5.23
CA ARG A 32 -7.16 -4.29 4.08
C ARG A 32 -7.91 -3.84 2.84
N VAL A 33 -7.18 -3.53 1.78
CA VAL A 33 -7.78 -3.10 0.51
C VAL A 33 -7.36 -4.06 -0.57
N ASN A 34 -8.34 -4.67 -1.24
CA ASN A 34 -8.10 -5.47 -2.42
C ASN A 34 -8.08 -4.56 -3.65
N ILE A 35 -7.04 -4.72 -4.44
CA ILE A 35 -6.80 -4.03 -5.70
C ILE A 35 -6.94 -5.07 -6.81
N SER A 36 -7.66 -4.73 -7.88
CA SER A 36 -7.72 -5.61 -9.06
C SER A 36 -6.32 -5.74 -9.69
N SER A 37 -6.05 -6.85 -10.37
CA SER A 37 -4.81 -7.00 -11.15
C SER A 37 -4.65 -5.85 -12.16
N HIS A 38 -5.75 -5.42 -12.78
CA HIS A 38 -5.73 -4.27 -13.69
C HIS A 38 -5.26 -2.96 -13.03
N ASP A 39 -5.77 -2.62 -11.84
CA ASP A 39 -5.32 -1.42 -11.12
C ASP A 39 -3.88 -1.57 -10.65
N TRP A 40 -3.48 -2.79 -10.26
CA TRP A 40 -2.11 -3.07 -9.85
C TRP A 40 -1.13 -2.94 -11.02
N ASP A 41 -1.44 -3.47 -12.18
CA ASP A 41 -0.55 -3.41 -13.35
C ASP A 41 -0.43 -1.99 -13.93
N ASN A 42 -1.48 -1.17 -13.76
CA ASN A 42 -1.47 0.25 -14.12
C ASN A 42 -1.01 1.19 -12.98
N ARG A 43 -0.48 0.64 -11.89
CA ARG A 43 0.02 1.46 -10.78
C ARG A 43 1.18 2.36 -11.24
N PRO A 44 1.31 3.57 -10.68
CA PRO A 44 2.43 4.44 -11.01
C PRO A 44 3.74 3.80 -10.58
N TYR A 45 4.72 3.85 -11.47
CA TYR A 45 6.06 3.34 -11.26
C TYR A 45 7.07 4.39 -11.72
N ASP A 46 7.93 4.80 -10.82
CA ASP A 46 9.02 5.73 -11.06
C ASP A 46 10.28 5.13 -10.44
N PRO A 47 11.32 4.79 -11.24
CA PRO A 47 12.56 4.22 -10.71
C PRO A 47 13.38 5.24 -9.90
N LEU A 48 13.09 6.54 -10.02
CA LEU A 48 13.76 7.62 -9.28
C LEU A 48 12.99 8.03 -8.01
N ASP A 49 11.67 7.82 -7.97
CA ASP A 49 10.84 8.05 -6.79
C ASP A 49 10.36 6.74 -6.16
N SER A 50 11.16 6.21 -5.22
CA SER A 50 10.80 5.02 -4.44
C SER A 50 9.53 5.18 -3.59
N LEU A 51 9.04 6.40 -3.38
CA LEU A 51 7.83 6.69 -2.62
C LEU A 51 6.56 6.72 -3.47
N VAL A 52 6.67 6.73 -4.81
CA VAL A 52 5.50 6.83 -5.70
C VAL A 52 4.52 5.67 -5.48
N LEU A 53 5.06 4.45 -5.30
CA LEU A 53 4.27 3.25 -5.02
C LEU A 53 3.59 3.34 -3.65
N ASN A 54 4.32 3.84 -2.65
CA ASN A 54 3.77 4.02 -1.30
C ASN A 54 2.63 5.02 -1.34
N ARG A 55 2.83 6.21 -1.92
CA ARG A 55 1.79 7.26 -2.03
C ARG A 55 0.53 6.75 -2.72
N TRP A 56 0.68 5.99 -3.81
CA TRP A 56 -0.45 5.36 -4.48
C TRP A 56 -1.13 4.29 -3.60
N ALA A 57 -0.38 3.42 -2.95
CA ALA A 57 -0.94 2.38 -2.10
C ALA A 57 -1.71 2.97 -0.89
N PHE A 58 -1.17 4.05 -0.30
CA PHE A 58 -1.84 4.79 0.77
C PHE A 58 -3.13 5.46 0.30
N SER A 59 -3.13 6.07 -0.90
CA SER A 59 -4.35 6.67 -1.46
C SER A 59 -5.47 5.65 -1.68
N LYS A 60 -5.13 4.43 -2.13
CA LYS A 60 -6.07 3.31 -2.26
C LYS A 60 -6.58 2.81 -0.90
N ALA A 61 -5.71 2.80 0.12
CA ALA A 61 -6.07 2.42 1.48
C ALA A 61 -6.97 3.45 2.18
N GLY A 62 -7.11 4.66 1.62
CA GLY A 62 -7.84 5.79 2.22
C GLY A 62 -7.06 6.52 3.32
N TRP A 63 -5.74 6.29 3.37
CA TRP A 63 -4.83 6.93 4.32
C TRP A 63 -4.00 7.95 3.55
N VAL A 64 -3.87 9.17 4.07
CA VAL A 64 -3.01 10.18 3.46
C VAL A 64 -1.64 10.11 4.14
N LEU A 65 -0.59 9.82 3.37
CA LEU A 65 0.78 10.13 3.80
C LEU A 65 0.85 11.65 3.95
N ARG A 66 0.93 12.14 5.18
CA ARG A 66 1.45 13.48 5.43
C ARG A 66 2.97 13.35 5.41
N ASP A 67 3.64 14.14 4.59
CA ASP A 67 5.06 14.37 4.80
C ASP A 67 5.19 14.92 6.23
N ASP A 68 5.96 14.22 7.08
CA ASP A 68 6.43 14.78 8.34
C ASP A 68 7.40 15.90 7.93
N GLU A 69 6.96 17.15 8.08
CA GLU A 69 7.79 18.35 7.88
C GLU A 69 9.02 18.33 8.79
#